data_AF-A0AA38U5N2-F1
#
_entry.id   AF-A0AA38U5N2-F1
#
_cell.length_a   1.000
_cell.length_b   1.000
_cell.length_c   1.000
_cell.angle_alpha   90.00
_cell.angle_beta   90.00
_cell.angle_gamma   90.00
#
_symmetry.space_group_name_H-M   'P 1'
#
loop_
_entity.id
_entity.type
_entity.pdbx_description
1 polymer ?
#
loop_
_entity_poly.entity_id
_entity_poly.type
_entity_poly.pdbx_seq_one_letter_code
_entity_poly.pdbx_strand_id
1 'polypeptide(L)'
;GSFDYKKGGHLVLWDLKLVIEFPPGSTAIFPSALLKHSNTSIQPSERRYSMTFYSASGLFRWRHNNYMSDKDILSGAPKDVLSKWREHRENLWRTGLDLLKPF
;
A
#
# COMPACT_ATOMS: atom_id res chain seq x y z
N GLY A 1 -17.75 9.61 -9.53
CA GLY A 1 -17.89 10.81 -10.38
C GLY A 1 -18.26 10.37 -11.78
N SER A 2 -18.72 11.29 -12.63
CA SER A 2 -19.06 11.01 -14.04
C SER A 2 -17.86 11.31 -14.94
N PHE A 3 -17.28 10.28 -15.55
CA PHE A 3 -16.19 10.35 -16.53
C PHE A 3 -16.15 9.06 -17.38
N ASP A 4 -15.62 9.14 -18.61
CA ASP A 4 -15.38 7.99 -19.49
C ASP A 4 -14.07 7.29 -19.11
N TYR A 5 -14.18 6.23 -18.31
CA TYR A 5 -13.04 5.47 -17.81
C TYR A 5 -12.23 4.72 -18.87
N LYS A 6 -12.71 4.67 -20.12
CA LYS A 6 -11.99 4.09 -21.27
C LYS A 6 -11.09 5.10 -21.96
N LYS A 7 -11.29 6.40 -21.69
CA LYS A 7 -10.57 7.52 -22.32
C LYS A 7 -9.66 8.27 -21.36
N GLY A 8 -9.72 8.00 -20.06
CA GLY A 8 -8.97 8.73 -19.06
C GLY A 8 -9.19 8.23 -17.63
N GLY A 9 -8.47 8.81 -16.67
CA GLY A 9 -8.56 8.42 -15.26
C GLY A 9 -8.01 7.01 -14.94
N HIS A 10 -7.21 6.44 -15.84
CA HIS A 10 -6.58 5.12 -15.67
C HIS A 10 -5.58 5.15 -14.52
N LEU A 11 -5.36 4.01 -13.87
CA LEU A 11 -4.28 3.82 -12.90
C LEU A 11 -3.02 3.34 -13.65
N VAL A 12 -1.92 4.09 -13.52
CA VAL A 12 -0.63 3.71 -14.08
C VAL A 12 0.24 3.13 -12.97
N LEU A 13 0.75 1.91 -13.15
CA LEU A 13 1.73 1.27 -12.27
C LEU A 13 3.04 1.14 -13.06
N TRP A 14 3.91 2.15 -12.93
CA TRP A 14 5.07 2.32 -13.80
C TRP A 14 6.06 1.17 -13.72
N ASP A 15 6.39 0.73 -12.50
CA ASP A 15 7.37 -0.35 -12.29
C ASP A 15 6.88 -1.70 -12.82
N LEU A 16 5.54 -1.87 -12.92
CA LEU A 16 4.92 -3.07 -13.48
C LEU A 16 4.63 -2.96 -14.99
N LYS A 17 4.86 -1.78 -15.59
CA LYS A 17 4.50 -1.48 -16.99
C LYS A 17 3.02 -1.75 -17.29
N LEU A 18 2.14 -1.42 -16.34
CA LEU A 18 0.69 -1.61 -16.46
C LEU A 18 -0.04 -0.27 -16.51
N VAL A 19 -1.01 -0.18 -17.41
CA VAL A 19 -2.03 0.88 -17.45
C VAL A 19 -3.39 0.20 -17.33
N ILE A 20 -4.13 0.54 -16.29
CA ILE A 20 -5.36 -0.15 -15.90
C ILE A 20 -6.52 0.83 -16.02
N GLU A 21 -7.50 0.52 -16.88
CA GLU A 21 -8.79 1.21 -16.88
C GLU A 21 -9.40 1.13 -15.48
N PHE A 22 -9.85 2.26 -14.93
CA PHE A 22 -10.31 2.32 -13.55
C PHE A 22 -11.75 2.86 -13.47
N PRO A 23 -12.77 2.01 -13.75
CA PRO A 23 -14.17 2.43 -13.76
C PRO A 23 -14.65 3.07 -12.44
N PRO A 24 -15.65 3.98 -12.48
CA PRO A 24 -16.33 4.43 -11.27
C PRO A 24 -16.82 3.25 -10.42
N GLY A 25 -16.59 3.33 -9.10
CA GLY A 25 -16.96 2.24 -8.17
C GLY A 25 -15.90 1.12 -8.05
N SER A 26 -14.83 1.17 -8.84
CA SER A 26 -13.71 0.22 -8.72
C SER A 26 -12.88 0.49 -7.48
N THR A 27 -12.27 -0.57 -6.96
CA THR A 27 -11.32 -0.53 -5.85
C THR A 27 -10.05 -1.24 -6.29
N ALA A 28 -8.89 -0.65 -6.00
CA ALA A 28 -7.60 -1.29 -6.15
C ALA A 28 -6.92 -1.34 -4.79
N ILE A 29 -6.22 -2.44 -4.53
CA ILE A 29 -5.39 -2.59 -3.35
C ILE A 29 -4.01 -3.06 -3.78
N PHE A 30 -2.99 -2.27 -3.44
CA PHE A 30 -1.61 -2.52 -3.83
C PHE A 30 -0.65 -1.84 -2.85
N PRO A 31 0.62 -2.27 -2.77
CA PRO A 31 1.61 -1.63 -1.92
C PRO A 31 2.06 -0.29 -2.51
N SER A 32 1.26 0.76 -2.30
CA SER A 32 1.45 2.10 -2.86
C SER A 32 2.85 2.70 -2.60
N ALA A 33 3.45 2.43 -1.43
CA ALA A 33 4.79 2.90 -1.11
C ALA A 33 5.93 2.17 -1.87
N LEU A 34 5.66 1.01 -2.48
CA LEU A 34 6.65 0.22 -3.22
C LEU A 34 6.58 0.43 -4.73
N LEU A 35 5.49 1.03 -5.24
CA LEU A 35 5.22 1.16 -6.66
C LEU A 35 5.07 2.62 -7.04
N LYS A 36 5.83 3.08 -8.03
CA LYS A 36 5.57 4.37 -8.67
C LYS A 36 4.24 4.29 -9.41
N HIS A 37 3.32 5.19 -9.07
CA HIS A 37 1.99 5.19 -9.64
C HIS A 37 1.47 6.61 -9.86
N SER A 38 0.54 6.73 -10.80
CA SER A 38 -0.15 7.98 -11.12
C SER A 38 -1.52 7.68 -11.74
N ASN A 39 -2.29 8.74 -12.02
CA ASN A 39 -3.50 8.63 -12.83
C ASN A 39 -3.35 9.40 -14.13
N THR A 40 -3.94 8.89 -15.21
CA THR A 40 -4.07 9.68 -16.44
C THR A 40 -5.11 10.79 -16.24
N SER A 41 -4.98 11.86 -17.02
CA SER A 41 -5.98 12.93 -17.04
C SER A 41 -7.35 12.41 -17.50
N ILE A 42 -8.40 13.09 -17.04
CA ILE A 42 -9.76 12.97 -17.58
C ILE A 42 -10.01 14.12 -18.56
N GLN A 43 -11.13 14.09 -19.28
CA GLN A 43 -11.49 15.16 -20.21
C GLN A 43 -11.93 16.45 -19.46
N PRO A 44 -11.80 17.65 -20.07
CA PRO A 44 -12.01 18.92 -19.38
C PRO A 44 -13.37 19.11 -18.68
N SER A 45 -14.43 18.48 -19.18
CA SER A 45 -15.80 18.57 -18.62
C SER A 45 -16.15 17.45 -17.66
N GLU A 46 -15.25 16.50 -17.43
CA GLU A 46 -15.50 15.31 -16.61
C GLU A 46 -15.14 15.54 -15.14
N ARG A 47 -15.71 14.72 -14.25
CA ARG A 47 -15.40 14.75 -12.81
C ARG A 47 -15.14 13.36 -12.27
N ARG A 48 -13.92 13.14 -11.78
CA ARG A 48 -13.52 11.93 -11.06
C ARG A 48 -13.34 12.24 -9.58
N TYR A 49 -13.86 11.34 -8.73
CA TYR A 49 -13.67 11.37 -7.29
C TYR A 49 -13.09 10.03 -6.86
N SER A 50 -12.17 10.04 -5.91
CA SER A 50 -11.56 8.85 -5.34
C SER A 50 -11.35 9.04 -3.86
N MET A 51 -11.41 7.95 -3.11
CA MET A 51 -11.00 7.88 -1.71
C MET A 51 -9.81 6.95 -1.62
N THR A 52 -8.80 7.37 -0.85
CA THR A 52 -7.61 6.56 -0.62
C THR A 52 -7.49 6.30 0.87
N PHE A 53 -7.48 5.02 1.24
CA PHE A 53 -7.15 4.58 2.58
C PHE A 53 -5.74 4.03 2.58
N TYR A 54 -4.93 4.42 3.55
CA TYR A 54 -3.57 3.92 3.69
C TYR A 54 -3.26 3.72 5.17
N SER A 55 -2.36 2.77 5.44
CA SER A 55 -1.76 2.59 6.76
C SER A 55 -0.26 2.54 6.59
N ALA A 56 0.46 3.27 7.45
CA ALA A 56 1.90 3.28 7.44
C ALA A 56 2.44 1.93 7.95
N SER A 57 3.38 1.31 7.22
CA SER A 57 3.98 0.05 7.62
C SER A 57 4.65 0.09 9.00
N GLY A 58 5.10 1.28 9.42
CA GLY A 58 5.66 1.53 10.75
C GLY A 58 4.68 1.28 11.89
N LEU A 59 3.37 1.51 11.70
CA LEU A 59 2.37 1.27 12.74
C LEU A 59 2.21 -0.23 13.05
N PHE A 60 2.28 -1.08 12.01
CA PHE A 60 2.25 -2.53 12.20
C PHE A 60 3.49 -3.04 12.95
N ARG A 61 4.68 -2.49 12.62
CA ARG A 61 5.91 -2.82 13.35
C ARG A 61 5.86 -2.34 14.79
N TRP A 62 5.38 -1.13 15.03
CA TRP A 62 5.23 -0.59 16.38
C TRP A 62 4.29 -1.47 17.23
N ARG A 63 3.15 -1.90 16.68
CA ARG A 63 2.26 -2.85 17.35
C ARG A 63 2.94 -4.22 17.60
N HIS A 64 3.66 -4.75 16.62
CA HIS A 64 4.40 -6.00 16.76
C HIS A 64 5.47 -5.93 17.85
N ASN A 65 6.14 -4.77 17.96
CA ASN A 65 7.16 -4.47 18.94
C ASN A 65 6.58 -4.11 20.33
N ASN A 66 5.34 -4.50 20.65
CA ASN A 66 4.65 -4.13 21.89
C ASN A 66 4.72 -2.63 22.19
N TYR A 67 4.40 -1.81 21.18
CA TYR A 67 4.34 -0.36 21.29
C TYR A 67 5.70 0.33 21.48
N MET A 68 6.78 -0.30 20.99
CA MET A 68 8.14 0.24 21.00
C MET A 68 8.65 0.53 19.58
N SER A 69 9.56 1.50 19.46
CA SER A 69 10.19 1.79 18.17
C SER A 69 11.16 0.66 17.77
N ASP A 70 11.42 0.54 16.47
CA ASP A 70 12.45 -0.39 15.96
C ASP A 70 13.81 -0.09 16.61
N LYS A 71 14.13 1.18 16.85
CA LYS A 71 15.37 1.59 17.51
C LYS A 71 15.47 1.04 18.94
N ASP A 72 14.38 1.10 19.70
CA ASP A 72 14.37 0.69 21.11
C ASP A 72 14.47 -0.83 21.25
N ILE A 73 13.74 -1.58 20.42
CA ILE A 73 13.82 -3.04 20.38
C ILE A 73 15.20 -3.51 19.97
N LEU A 74 15.83 -2.86 18.99
CA LEU A 74 17.11 -3.30 18.45
C LEU A 74 18.31 -2.88 19.32
N SER A 75 18.11 -2.00 20.30
CA SER A 75 19.16 -1.51 21.20
C SER A 75 19.63 -2.62 22.15
N GLY A 76 20.69 -3.33 21.77
CA GLY A 76 21.28 -4.39 22.59
C GLY A 76 20.53 -5.72 22.55
N ALA A 77 19.66 -5.91 21.55
CA ALA A 77 18.89 -7.15 21.40
C ALA A 77 19.79 -8.39 21.27
N PRO A 78 19.47 -9.48 21.98
CA PRO A 78 20.07 -10.80 21.75
C PRO A 78 19.95 -11.24 20.28
N LYS A 79 20.87 -12.09 19.81
CA LYS A 79 20.93 -12.52 18.40
C LYS A 79 19.65 -13.20 17.92
N ASP A 80 19.00 -13.99 18.78
CA ASP A 80 17.74 -14.67 18.48
C ASP A 80 16.58 -13.68 18.30
N VAL A 81 16.52 -12.63 19.12
CA VAL A 81 15.53 -11.54 18.99
C VAL A 81 15.75 -10.79 17.68
N LEU A 82 17.00 -10.44 17.35
CA LEU A 82 17.35 -9.79 16.09
C LEU A 82 16.95 -10.63 14.86
N SER A 83 17.19 -11.95 14.93
CA SER A 83 16.83 -12.88 13.85
C SER A 83 15.33 -12.92 13.61
N LYS A 84 14.54 -13.09 14.67
CA LYS A 84 13.06 -13.10 14.59
C LYS A 84 12.51 -11.77 14.08
N TRP A 85 13.08 -10.64 14.53
CA TRP A 85 12.66 -9.32 14.07
C TRP A 85 12.94 -9.11 12.58
N ARG A 86 14.09 -9.56 12.07
CA ARG A 86 14.41 -9.49 10.63
C ARG A 86 13.47 -10.35 9.81
N GLU A 87 13.20 -11.58 10.24
CA GLU A 87 12.25 -12.47 9.58
C GLU A 87 10.85 -11.83 9.52
N HIS A 88 10.38 -11.24 10.62
CA HIS A 88 9.12 -10.51 10.63
C HIS A 88 9.12 -9.36 9.60
N ARG A 89 10.21 -8.59 9.53
CA ARG A 89 10.34 -7.46 8.60
C ARG A 89 10.31 -7.90 7.13
N GLU A 90 10.98 -9.00 6.79
CA GLU A 90 10.97 -9.60 5.45
C GLU A 90 9.58 -10.09 5.06
N ASN A 91 8.78 -10.51 6.04
CA ASN A 91 7.42 -11.02 5.83
C ASN A 91 6.32 -9.98 6.09
N LEU A 92 6.66 -8.70 6.36
CA LEU A 92 5.67 -7.67 6.73
C LEU A 92 4.62 -7.43 5.64
N TRP A 93 4.96 -7.65 4.38
CA TRP A 93 4.02 -7.58 3.26
C TRP A 93 2.89 -8.61 3.39
N ARG A 94 3.13 -9.77 4.00
CA ARG A 94 2.11 -10.79 4.26
C ARG A 94 1.09 -10.30 5.28
N THR A 95 1.53 -9.64 6.35
CA THR A 95 0.63 -8.96 7.31
C THR A 95 -0.23 -7.93 6.59
N GLY A 96 0.36 -7.17 5.67
CA GLY A 96 -0.36 -6.23 4.82
C GLY A 96 -1.44 -6.91 3.96
N LEU A 97 -1.13 -8.07 3.36
CA LEU A 97 -2.09 -8.86 2.58
C LEU A 97 -3.16 -9.54 3.42
N ASP A 98 -2.83 -10.00 4.63
CA ASP A 98 -3.76 -10.66 5.53
C ASP A 98 -4.88 -9.70 5.99
N LEU A 99 -4.56 -8.41 6.16
CA LEU A 99 -5.56 -7.36 6.43
C LEU A 99 -6.55 -7.14 5.28
N LEU A 100 -6.25 -7.66 4.10
CA LEU A 100 -7.06 -7.50 2.89
C LEU A 100 -7.86 -8.76 2.57
N LYS A 101 -7.67 -9.85 3.33
CA LYS A 101 -8.51 -11.03 3.21
C LYS A 101 -9.93 -10.66 3.66
N PRO A 102 -10.97 -11.03 2.89
CA PRO A 102 -12.34 -10.91 3.37
C PRO A 102 -12.51 -11.73 4.65
N PHE A 103 -13.32 -11.20 5.57
CA PHE A 103 -13.67 -11.85 6.84
C PHE A 103 -14.37 -13.19 6.62
#